data_AF-A0A356TF25-F1
#
_entry.id   AF-A0A356TF25-F1
#
_cell.length_a   1.000
_cell.length_b   1.000
_cell.length_c   1.000
_cell.angle_alpha   90.00
_cell.angle_beta   90.00
_cell.angle_gamma   90.00
#
_symmetry.space_group_name_H-M   'P 1'
#
loop_
_entity.id
_entity.type
_entity.pdbx_description
1 polymer ?
#
loop_
_entity_poly.entity_id
_entity_poly.type
_entity_poly.pdbx_seq_one_letter_code
_entity_poly.pdbx_strand_id
1 'polypeptide(L)'
;MNQAIRVRTTILAFILAVAGCGEAPTEVDSGTSPVTDSGPSVDGGRDDPDSGPAPSCDDGVLNQDESDVDCGGVCGATCTVGDMCGGVDDCMTMLCTEGTCDALPTCTDAVQNGMET
;
A
#
# COMPACT_ATOMS: atom_id res chain seq x y z
N MET A 1 -27.61 -43.11 -36.37
CA MET A 1 -27.55 -44.27 -35.47
C MET A 1 -26.59 -43.93 -34.34
N ASN A 2 -27.02 -44.15 -33.09
CA ASN A 2 -26.26 -44.09 -31.82
C ASN A 2 -26.20 -42.68 -31.16
N GLN A 3 -27.22 -42.23 -30.42
CA GLN A 3 -27.56 -42.57 -29.02
C GLN A 3 -26.42 -42.32 -28.01
N ALA A 4 -26.30 -41.09 -27.54
CA ALA A 4 -25.61 -40.76 -26.29
C ALA A 4 -26.56 -39.96 -25.37
N ILE A 5 -27.77 -40.50 -25.16
CA ILE A 5 -28.66 -40.10 -24.06
C ILE A 5 -28.29 -40.97 -22.86
N ARG A 6 -27.56 -40.40 -21.90
CA ARG A 6 -27.48 -40.91 -20.51
C ARG A 6 -27.58 -39.76 -19.51
N VAL A 7 -28.59 -38.90 -19.67
CA VAL A 7 -29.02 -37.98 -18.60
C VAL A 7 -29.96 -38.74 -17.67
N ARG A 8 -29.40 -39.62 -16.84
CA ARG A 8 -30.15 -40.31 -15.77
C ARG A 8 -29.21 -40.89 -14.71
N THR A 9 -28.62 -40.01 -13.90
CA THR A 9 -28.16 -40.39 -12.55
C THR A 9 -28.38 -39.20 -11.61
N THR A 10 -29.62 -39.13 -11.15
CA THR A 10 -30.00 -38.76 -9.77
C THR A 10 -28.85 -38.82 -8.75
N ILE A 11 -28.23 -37.68 -8.44
CA ILE A 11 -27.67 -37.36 -7.10
C ILE A 11 -28.00 -35.89 -6.88
N LEU A 12 -29.23 -35.65 -6.45
CA LEU A 12 -29.58 -35.28 -5.08
C LEU A 12 -29.39 -33.79 -4.81
N ALA A 13 -30.54 -33.11 -4.83
CA ALA A 13 -30.89 -32.00 -3.95
C ALA A 13 -29.96 -30.78 -3.98
N PHE A 14 -30.35 -29.83 -4.83
CA PHE A 14 -30.34 -28.40 -4.50
C PHE A 14 -30.89 -28.22 -3.07
N ILE A 15 -30.01 -28.18 -2.07
CA ILE A 15 -30.36 -27.79 -0.71
C ILE A 15 -30.54 -26.28 -0.72
N LEU A 16 -31.80 -25.90 -0.89
CA LEU A 16 -32.51 -24.84 -0.20
C LEU A 16 -31.63 -23.77 0.44
N ALA A 17 -31.47 -22.65 -0.26
CA ALA A 17 -31.17 -21.37 0.35
C ALA A 17 -32.28 -21.06 1.38
N VAL A 18 -31.97 -21.27 2.66
CA VAL A 18 -32.76 -20.70 3.74
C VAL A 18 -32.16 -19.33 4.00
N ALA A 19 -32.90 -18.30 3.61
CA ALA A 19 -32.71 -16.95 4.07
C ALA A 19 -32.81 -16.94 5.61
N GLY A 20 -31.65 -16.98 6.26
CA GLY A 20 -31.50 -16.59 7.65
C GLY A 20 -30.86 -15.21 7.66
N CYS A 21 -31.65 -14.15 7.87
CA CYS A 21 -31.11 -12.95 8.49
C CYS A 21 -30.80 -13.36 9.94
N GLY A 22 -29.58 -13.84 10.17
CA GLY A 22 -29.09 -14.13 11.51
C GLY A 22 -28.99 -12.83 12.30
N GLU A 23 -29.86 -12.69 13.29
CA GLU A 23 -29.75 -11.69 14.34
C GLU A 23 -28.60 -12.14 15.25
N ALA A 24 -27.42 -11.53 15.10
CA ALA A 24 -26.31 -11.74 16.02
C ALA A 24 -26.33 -10.62 17.07
N PRO A 25 -26.62 -10.90 18.36
CA PRO A 25 -26.31 -9.95 19.42
C PRO A 25 -24.79 -9.95 19.62
N THR A 26 -24.12 -8.89 19.18
CA THR A 26 -22.76 -8.58 19.63
C THR A 26 -22.88 -7.52 20.72
N GLU A 27 -23.15 -7.95 21.95
CA GLU A 27 -22.83 -7.13 23.10
C GLU A 27 -21.30 -7.14 23.23
N VAL A 28 -20.66 -6.16 22.58
CA VAL A 28 -19.28 -5.82 22.90
C VAL A 28 -19.32 -5.15 24.26
N ASP A 29 -18.86 -5.92 25.23
CA ASP A 29 -18.53 -5.52 26.60
C ASP A 29 -17.91 -4.13 26.60
N SER A 30 -18.58 -3.21 27.30
CA SER A 30 -18.10 -1.86 27.56
C SER A 30 -16.89 -1.97 28.47
N GLY A 31 -15.72 -2.11 27.85
CA GLY A 31 -14.42 -1.86 28.47
C GLY A 31 -14.29 -0.40 28.86
N THR A 32 -15.05 0.03 29.87
CA THR A 32 -14.70 1.21 30.66
C THR A 32 -13.55 0.77 31.56
N SER A 33 -12.33 0.85 31.03
CA SER A 33 -11.18 1.01 31.90
C SER A 33 -11.42 2.28 32.71
N PRO A 34 -11.36 2.25 34.06
CA PRO A 34 -11.27 3.47 34.82
C PRO A 34 -9.87 4.03 34.55
N VAL A 35 -9.70 4.75 33.44
CA VAL A 35 -8.63 5.73 33.36
C VAL A 35 -9.08 6.85 34.29
N THR A 36 -8.70 6.75 35.57
CA THR A 36 -8.52 7.94 36.37
C THR A 36 -7.29 8.64 35.81
N ASP A 37 -7.48 9.25 34.64
CA ASP A 37 -6.54 10.19 34.07
C ASP A 37 -6.64 11.46 34.92
N SER A 38 -5.81 11.48 35.95
CA SER A 38 -5.32 12.72 36.55
C SER A 38 -3.89 12.98 36.05
N GLY A 39 -3.64 12.72 34.76
CA GLY A 39 -2.51 13.26 34.02
C GLY A 39 -2.86 14.67 33.51
N PRO A 40 -1.94 15.64 33.62
CA PRO A 40 -2.24 17.02 33.26
C PRO A 40 -2.33 17.16 31.74
N SER A 41 -3.17 18.08 31.31
CA SER A 41 -3.23 18.67 29.97
C SER A 41 -1.86 18.66 29.28
N VAL A 42 -1.76 17.99 28.13
CA VAL A 42 -0.55 17.95 27.31
C VAL A 42 -0.37 19.26 26.55
N ASP A 43 -0.08 20.31 27.29
CA ASP A 43 0.48 21.56 26.79
C ASP A 43 2.03 21.45 26.84
N GLY A 44 2.62 20.85 25.81
CA GLY A 44 4.04 21.05 25.46
C GLY A 44 4.95 19.81 25.45
N GLY A 45 5.60 19.61 24.29
CA GLY A 45 6.93 19.02 24.17
C GLY A 45 7.04 17.51 24.38
N ARG A 46 6.92 16.74 23.29
CA ARG A 46 7.41 15.35 23.27
C ARG A 46 8.93 15.36 23.08
N ASP A 47 9.66 15.84 24.08
CA ASP A 47 11.11 15.66 24.20
C ASP A 47 11.35 14.39 25.05
N ASP A 48 10.97 13.24 24.48
CA ASP A 48 11.34 11.94 25.04
C ASP A 48 12.76 11.61 24.53
N PRO A 49 13.80 11.61 25.39
CA PRO A 49 15.19 11.47 24.95
C PRO A 49 15.55 10.08 24.44
N ASP A 50 14.63 9.11 24.52
CA ASP A 50 14.77 7.75 23.99
C ASP A 50 14.04 7.59 22.64
N SER A 51 13.14 8.52 22.32
CA SER A 51 12.44 8.58 21.04
C SER A 51 13.21 9.51 20.11
N GLY A 52 13.97 8.93 19.18
CA GLY A 52 14.60 9.69 18.08
C GLY A 52 13.58 10.59 17.34
N PRO A 53 14.05 11.56 16.54
CA PRO A 53 13.17 12.42 15.76
C PRO A 53 12.14 11.57 15.01
N ALA A 54 10.87 12.00 15.04
CA ALA A 54 9.81 11.30 14.33
C ALA A 54 10.19 11.17 12.85
N PRO A 55 9.93 10.02 12.22
CA PRO A 55 10.35 9.78 10.85
C PRO A 55 9.72 10.83 9.91
N SER A 56 10.53 11.36 9.00
CA SER A 56 10.14 12.42 8.06
C SER A 56 10.80 12.22 6.70
N CYS A 57 10.18 12.77 5.66
CA CYS A 57 10.61 12.68 4.26
C CYS A 57 11.85 13.50 3.89
N ASP A 58 12.65 13.87 4.88
CA ASP A 58 13.83 14.72 4.77
C ASP A 58 14.83 14.44 5.93
N ASP A 59 14.73 13.27 6.56
CA ASP A 59 15.59 12.86 7.67
C ASP A 59 16.84 12.08 7.25
N GLY A 60 17.00 11.78 5.96
CA GLY A 60 18.14 11.04 5.42
C GLY A 60 18.05 9.54 5.65
N VAL A 61 16.87 9.00 6.00
CA VAL A 61 16.67 7.59 6.34
C VAL A 61 15.49 7.03 5.57
N LEU A 62 15.74 5.98 4.76
CA LEU A 62 14.67 5.25 4.06
C LEU A 62 13.65 4.64 5.06
N ASN A 63 12.49 5.29 5.21
CA ASN A 63 11.46 4.92 6.17
C ASN A 63 10.04 5.25 5.64
N GLN A 64 9.00 4.94 6.44
CA GLN A 64 7.60 5.34 6.19
C GLN A 64 7.02 5.03 4.80
N ASP A 65 7.50 3.99 4.11
CA ASP A 65 7.13 3.62 2.73
C ASP A 65 7.63 4.60 1.65
N GLU A 66 8.77 5.25 1.89
CA GLU A 66 9.60 5.86 0.86
C GLU A 66 10.09 4.85 -0.18
N SER A 67 10.27 5.30 -1.42
CA SER A 67 10.83 4.46 -2.49
C SER A 67 12.35 4.52 -2.54
N ASP A 68 12.92 5.68 -2.25
CA ASP A 68 14.35 5.89 -1.96
C ASP A 68 14.48 6.90 -0.81
N VAL A 69 15.67 7.09 -0.27
CA VAL A 69 15.93 7.99 0.88
C VAL A 69 15.34 9.37 0.61
N ASP A 70 14.40 9.80 1.46
CA ASP A 70 13.73 11.11 1.39
C ASP A 70 12.88 11.35 0.12
N CYS A 71 12.44 10.31 -0.58
CA CYS A 71 11.59 10.47 -1.78
C CYS A 71 10.67 9.28 -2.11
N GLY A 72 9.65 9.56 -2.92
CA GLY A 72 8.66 8.58 -3.40
C GLY A 72 7.64 8.16 -2.34
N GLY A 73 6.70 7.31 -2.75
CA GLY A 73 5.69 6.72 -1.88
C GLY A 73 4.88 7.76 -1.11
N VAL A 74 4.84 7.67 0.22
CA VAL A 74 4.03 8.58 1.06
C VAL A 74 4.55 10.01 1.07
N CYS A 75 5.83 10.21 0.73
CA CYS A 75 6.47 11.51 0.80
C CYS A 75 6.00 12.45 -0.30
N GLY A 76 5.51 11.91 -1.42
CA GLY A 76 5.03 12.69 -2.57
C GLY A 76 6.09 13.55 -3.26
N ALA A 77 7.30 13.64 -2.69
CA ALA A 77 8.49 14.14 -3.33
C ALA A 77 8.92 13.17 -4.42
N THR A 78 9.32 13.70 -5.58
CA THR A 78 9.80 12.87 -6.68
C THR A 78 11.30 12.61 -6.54
N CYS A 79 11.69 11.35 -6.73
CA CYS A 79 13.05 10.85 -6.80
C CYS A 79 13.72 11.27 -8.11
N THR A 80 15.05 11.38 -8.08
CA THR A 80 15.87 11.77 -9.22
C THR A 80 16.32 10.57 -10.05
N VAL A 81 16.96 10.80 -11.20
CA VAL A 81 17.44 9.72 -12.06
C VAL A 81 18.51 8.90 -11.33
N GLY A 82 18.33 7.58 -11.29
CA GLY A 82 19.20 6.63 -10.60
C GLY A 82 18.70 6.20 -9.22
N ASP A 83 17.70 6.90 -8.67
CA ASP A 83 17.09 6.57 -7.37
C ASP A 83 16.06 5.45 -7.52
N MET A 84 15.80 4.72 -6.45
CA MET A 84 14.81 3.64 -6.41
C MET A 84 13.38 4.18 -6.53
N CYS A 85 12.50 3.43 -7.20
CA CYS A 85 11.10 3.80 -7.39
C CYS A 85 10.17 2.60 -7.26
N GLY A 86 8.99 2.82 -6.66
CA GLY A 86 7.88 1.85 -6.64
C GLY A 86 6.96 1.99 -7.85
N GLY A 87 6.90 3.18 -8.45
CA GLY A 87 6.11 3.47 -9.63
C GLY A 87 6.57 4.72 -10.40
N VAL A 88 5.90 4.99 -11.52
CA VAL A 88 6.23 6.14 -12.38
C VAL A 88 6.02 7.48 -11.68
N ASP A 89 5.06 7.56 -10.75
CA ASP A 89 4.76 8.80 -10.00
C ASP A 89 5.86 9.16 -8.98
N ASP A 90 6.71 8.20 -8.62
CA ASP A 90 7.84 8.45 -7.72
C ASP A 90 8.98 9.18 -8.45
N CYS A 91 9.05 9.14 -9.78
CA CYS A 91 10.18 9.69 -10.53
C CYS A 91 9.90 11.08 -11.08
N MET A 92 10.86 11.99 -10.97
CA MET A 92 10.77 13.32 -11.58
C MET A 92 10.60 13.24 -13.10
N THR A 93 11.18 12.20 -13.71
CA THR A 93 11.08 11.90 -15.15
C THR A 93 9.79 11.20 -15.54
N MET A 94 8.96 10.79 -14.58
CA MET A 94 7.81 9.91 -14.77
C MET A 94 8.17 8.54 -15.40
N LEU A 95 9.43 8.12 -15.29
CA LEU A 95 9.93 6.88 -15.87
C LEU A 95 10.62 6.04 -14.80
N CYS A 96 9.90 5.04 -14.29
CA CYS A 96 10.42 4.04 -13.38
C CYS A 96 10.68 2.74 -14.17
N THR A 97 11.94 2.42 -14.41
CA THR A 97 12.39 1.26 -15.19
C THR A 97 13.18 0.32 -14.30
N GLU A 98 12.79 -0.95 -14.23
CA GLU A 98 13.45 -1.98 -13.40
C GLU A 98 13.58 -1.61 -11.89
N GLY A 99 12.68 -0.75 -11.39
CA GLY A 99 12.69 -0.27 -9.99
C GLY A 99 13.63 0.90 -9.73
N THR A 100 14.08 1.58 -10.79
CA THR A 100 14.93 2.78 -10.71
C THR A 100 14.40 3.87 -11.64
N CYS A 101 14.46 5.12 -11.19
CA CYS A 101 14.10 6.27 -12.00
C CYS A 101 15.09 6.44 -13.14
N ASP A 102 14.62 6.32 -14.37
CA ASP A 102 15.46 6.41 -15.56
C ASP A 102 15.39 7.82 -16.16
N ALA A 103 16.42 8.20 -16.90
CA ALA A 103 16.42 9.42 -17.68
C ALA A 103 15.38 9.32 -18.79
N LEU A 104 14.72 10.44 -19.12
CA LEU A 104 13.90 10.47 -20.32
C LEU A 104 14.80 10.18 -21.53
N PRO A 105 14.47 9.17 -22.36
CA PRO A 105 15.26 8.84 -23.53
C PRO A 105 15.28 10.05 -24.47
N THR A 106 16.47 10.48 -24.90
CA THR A 106 16.61 11.61 -25.83
C THR A 106 17.33 11.17 -27.07
N CYS A 107 16.87 11.65 -28.25
CA CYS A 107 17.44 11.39 -29.59
C CYS A 107 18.96 11.62 -29.75
N THR A 108 19.62 12.13 -28.72
CA THR A 108 21.02 12.56 -28.70
C THR A 108 21.83 11.97 -27.53
N ASP A 109 21.27 11.10 -26.69
CA ASP A 109 21.99 10.52 -25.54
C ASP A 109 22.92 9.35 -25.93
N ALA A 110 22.94 8.98 -27.21
CA ALA A 110 23.75 7.90 -27.78
C ALA A 110 23.46 6.51 -27.18
N VAL A 111 22.31 6.34 -26.51
CA VAL A 111 21.83 5.07 -25.97
C VAL A 111 20.51 4.74 -26.67
N GLN A 112 20.49 3.72 -27.54
CA GLN A 112 19.27 3.40 -28.28
C GLN A 112 18.20 2.80 -27.35
N ASN A 113 17.31 3.65 -26.85
CA ASN A 113 16.21 3.31 -25.95
C ASN A 113 14.91 4.03 -26.36
N GLY A 114 13.77 3.64 -25.78
CA GLY A 114 12.47 4.25 -26.11
C GLY A 114 12.04 4.07 -27.59
N MET A 115 11.66 5.19 -28.25
CA MET A 115 11.20 5.21 -29.66
C MET A 115 12.26 5.71 -30.64
N GLU A 116 13.55 5.61 -30.28
CA GLU A 116 14.64 6.03 -31.16
C GLU A 116 14.88 5.04 -32.31
N THR A 117 14.72 5.51 -33.55
CA THR A 117 14.90 4.72 -34.80
C THR A 117 16.14 5.13 -35.56
#